data_AF-A0A251UK26-F1
#
_entry.id   AF-A0A251UK26-F1
#
_cell.length_a   1.000
_cell.length_b   1.000
_cell.length_c   1.000
_cell.angle_alpha   90.00
_cell.angle_beta   90.00
_cell.angle_gamma   90.00
#
_symmetry.space_group_name_H-M   'P 1'
#
loop_
_entity.id
_entity.type
_entity.pdbx_description
1 polymer ?
#
loop_
_entity_poly.entity_id
_entity_poly.type
_entity_poly.pdbx_seq_one_letter_code
_entity_poly.pdbx_strand_id
1 'polypeptide(L)'
;MTLPTFLVFSLIFSPLIMLVSSQNQNYQEQIMENPLILQACSNIKDRNACLSNLKSFLDNHNSVNQKPESILRAALKATLNETQLAMQTFTRFTSLSSSSREQIAIEDCKELLDFSVSELAWSLAEMREIRAGSQNPHSQGNLKAWLSAALSNQDTCLEGFEGTDRHLESFIRGSLTQVTQLISNVLTLYTQLHTLPFKPPRNYGAKTNTFFPHWMTKGDKDLMVASPNGMHMDAVVALDGSGRYRSISEAISDAPDHSDRRYVIYVKRGVYKENVDMKKKKTNIMLVGDGIGATVVTGDRNFLQGWTTFRTATVAVSGRGFIARDITFRNTAGPQSHQGVALRVDSDQSAFYRCSMEGYQDTLYAHSLRQFYRECTISGTIDFIFGNGAAVLQNCKIYTREPLPLQKVTITAQGRKNPNQNTGFSIQDSFVYATKPTYLGRPWKEYSRTVFMNTYMSAMVQPRGWLEWYGNFALSTLWYGEYRNYGPGAGLSGRVRWPGYHMAMDASTADSFTVRRFIEGLAWLPATGVTFSAGLSN
;
A
#
# COMPACT_ATOMS: atom_id res chain seq x y z
N MET A 1 103.77 -2.13 16.50
CA MET A 1 103.31 -2.24 17.88
C MET A 1 102.09 -1.34 18.04
N THR A 2 101.03 -1.88 18.69
CA THR A 2 99.82 -1.22 19.24
C THR A 2 98.79 -0.53 18.30
N LEU A 3 97.59 -1.15 18.28
CA LEU A 3 96.18 -0.70 18.10
C LEU A 3 95.81 0.67 18.74
N PRO A 4 94.53 1.15 18.70
CA PRO A 4 93.51 1.24 17.63
C PRO A 4 92.83 2.66 17.61
N THR A 5 91.92 3.04 16.69
CA THR A 5 90.43 2.99 16.72
C THR A 5 89.94 4.30 16.09
N PHE A 6 89.15 4.27 15.01
CA PHE A 6 88.10 5.27 14.74
C PHE A 6 87.01 4.65 13.87
N LEU A 7 85.77 4.82 14.33
CA LEU A 7 84.54 4.20 13.84
C LEU A 7 84.09 4.73 12.48
N VAL A 8 83.57 3.82 11.66
CA VAL A 8 82.82 4.06 10.42
C VAL A 8 81.32 4.07 10.75
N PHE A 9 80.59 5.10 10.34
CA PHE A 9 79.15 5.01 10.14
C PHE A 9 78.76 5.67 8.82
N SER A 10 78.14 4.87 7.96
CA SER A 10 77.70 5.13 6.60
C SER A 10 76.37 5.90 6.57
N LEU A 11 76.30 6.92 5.72
CA LEU A 11 75.09 7.65 5.36
C LEU A 11 74.23 6.80 4.40
N ILE A 12 73.02 6.43 4.84
CA ILE A 12 71.96 5.90 3.97
C ILE A 12 70.77 6.85 4.07
N PHE A 13 70.48 7.55 2.98
CA PHE A 13 69.25 8.32 2.79
C PHE A 13 68.06 7.34 2.73
N SER A 14 67.10 7.50 3.64
CA SER A 14 65.84 6.77 3.66
C SER A 14 64.78 7.54 2.84
N PRO A 15 64.01 6.88 1.95
CA PRO A 15 62.81 7.47 1.36
C PRO A 15 61.64 7.26 2.34
N LEU A 16 61.39 8.24 3.20
CA LEU A 16 60.23 8.26 4.06
C LEU A 16 59.23 9.30 3.55
N ILE A 17 58.50 8.98 2.48
CA ILE A 17 57.22 9.59 2.04
C ILE A 17 56.70 8.70 0.88
N MET A 18 55.40 8.36 0.90
CA MET A 18 54.63 7.51 -0.07
C MET A 18 54.24 6.09 0.39
N LEU A 19 53.80 5.88 1.64
CA LEU A 19 53.03 4.67 2.00
C LEU A 19 51.69 4.96 2.68
N VAL A 20 51.29 6.23 2.82
CA VAL A 20 50.00 6.63 3.43
C VAL A 20 48.92 7.01 2.39
N SER A 21 49.27 7.21 1.11
CA SER A 21 48.26 7.49 0.06
C SER A 21 47.70 6.23 -0.60
N SER A 22 48.44 5.13 -0.69
CA SER A 22 47.98 3.93 -1.42
C SER A 22 46.90 3.13 -0.67
N GLN A 23 46.91 3.12 0.66
CA GLN A 23 45.82 2.52 1.45
C GLN A 23 44.54 3.35 1.37
N ASN A 24 44.64 4.68 1.36
CA ASN A 24 43.47 5.55 1.22
C ASN A 24 42.89 5.50 -0.21
N GLN A 25 43.72 5.39 -1.25
CA GLN A 25 43.24 5.21 -2.62
C GLN A 25 42.66 3.81 -2.86
N ASN A 26 43.28 2.73 -2.38
CA ASN A 26 42.70 1.37 -2.47
C ASN A 26 41.38 1.23 -1.69
N TYR A 27 41.27 1.89 -0.53
CA TYR A 27 40.01 1.90 0.25
C TYR A 27 38.94 2.75 -0.45
N GLN A 28 39.29 3.88 -1.06
CA GLN A 28 38.36 4.70 -1.84
C GLN A 28 37.90 4.02 -3.15
N GLU A 29 38.76 3.25 -3.82
CA GLU A 29 38.40 2.42 -4.99
C GLU A 29 37.53 1.21 -4.60
N GLN A 30 37.83 0.49 -3.52
CA GLN A 30 36.98 -0.62 -3.02
C GLN A 30 35.56 -0.17 -2.61
N ILE A 31 35.40 1.06 -2.12
CA ILE A 31 34.07 1.64 -1.79
C ILE A 31 33.22 1.88 -3.05
N MET A 32 33.85 2.14 -4.21
CA MET A 32 33.16 2.36 -5.48
C MET A 32 32.68 1.07 -6.17
N GLU A 33 33.07 -0.10 -5.66
CA GLU A 33 32.71 -1.40 -6.25
C GLU A 33 31.62 -2.17 -5.46
N ASN A 34 31.13 -1.67 -4.32
CA ASN A 34 30.10 -2.38 -3.57
C ASN A 34 28.78 -2.43 -4.36
N PRO A 35 28.30 -3.61 -4.79
CA PRO A 35 27.15 -3.73 -5.69
C PRO A 35 25.86 -3.20 -5.07
N LEU A 36 25.71 -3.23 -3.74
CA LEU A 36 24.54 -2.68 -3.05
C LEU A 36 24.54 -1.15 -3.08
N ILE A 37 25.71 -0.52 -2.97
CA ILE A 37 25.85 0.95 -3.09
C ILE A 37 25.55 1.36 -4.54
N LEU A 38 26.05 0.62 -5.52
CA LEU A 38 25.76 0.88 -6.94
C LEU A 38 24.27 0.71 -7.25
N GLN A 39 23.62 -0.32 -6.69
CA GLN A 39 22.19 -0.54 -6.84
C GLN A 39 21.36 0.56 -6.16
N ALA A 40 21.79 1.09 -5.00
CA ALA A 40 21.13 2.21 -4.33
C ALA A 40 21.04 3.47 -5.20
N CYS A 41 22.05 3.70 -6.04
CA CYS A 41 22.16 4.85 -6.93
C CYS A 41 21.90 4.53 -8.41
N SER A 42 21.28 3.38 -8.69
CA SER A 42 20.96 2.97 -10.06
C SER A 42 19.94 3.91 -10.70
N ASN A 43 20.16 4.27 -11.97
CA ASN A 43 19.28 5.15 -12.76
C ASN A 43 18.95 6.52 -12.13
N ILE A 44 19.77 7.00 -11.19
CA ILE A 44 19.64 8.33 -10.60
C ILE A 44 20.29 9.37 -11.52
N LYS A 45 19.60 10.51 -11.73
CA LYS A 45 20.06 11.61 -12.60
C LYS A 45 21.46 12.10 -12.25
N ASP A 46 21.73 12.33 -10.97
CA ASP A 46 23.07 12.61 -10.45
C ASP A 46 23.59 11.44 -9.62
N ARG A 47 24.03 10.39 -10.31
CA ARG A 47 24.58 9.18 -9.70
C ARG A 47 25.78 9.48 -8.81
N ASN A 48 26.65 10.42 -9.20
CA ASN A 48 27.86 10.74 -8.44
C ASN A 48 27.53 11.43 -7.12
N ALA A 49 26.60 12.39 -7.12
CA ALA A 49 26.11 12.99 -5.89
C ALA A 49 25.44 11.95 -4.98
N CYS A 50 24.64 11.03 -5.53
CA CYS A 50 24.05 9.94 -4.78
C CYS A 50 25.11 9.06 -4.10
N LEU A 51 26.14 8.63 -4.84
CA LEU A 51 27.23 7.81 -4.31
C LEU A 51 28.02 8.54 -3.23
N SER A 52 28.34 9.81 -3.45
CA SER A 52 29.06 10.66 -2.48
C SER A 52 28.26 10.84 -1.17
N ASN A 53 26.96 11.11 -1.28
CA ASN A 53 26.07 11.27 -0.12
C ASN A 53 25.93 9.97 0.69
N LEU A 54 25.79 8.82 0.01
CA LEU A 54 25.76 7.52 0.70
C LEU A 54 27.07 7.23 1.41
N LYS A 55 28.20 7.51 0.77
CA LYS A 55 29.53 7.33 1.35
C LYS A 55 29.71 8.19 2.60
N SER A 56 29.44 9.49 2.51
CA SER A 56 29.51 10.41 3.65
C SER A 56 28.65 9.93 4.83
N PHE A 57 27.45 9.39 4.55
CA PHE A 57 26.59 8.85 5.59
C PHE A 57 27.18 7.61 6.28
N LEU A 58 27.78 6.70 5.50
CA LEU A 58 28.40 5.47 6.01
C LEU A 58 29.66 5.78 6.85
N ASP A 59 30.48 6.72 6.37
CA ASP A 59 31.72 7.16 7.02
C ASP A 59 31.43 7.84 8.38
N ASN A 60 30.42 8.72 8.44
CA ASN A 60 30.02 9.42 9.66
C ASN A 60 29.48 8.52 10.79
N HIS A 61 29.10 7.28 10.49
CA HIS A 61 28.54 6.34 11.48
C HIS A 61 29.50 5.23 11.92
N ASN A 62 30.82 5.38 11.66
CA ASN A 62 31.83 4.35 11.94
C ASN A 62 31.37 2.96 11.46
N SER A 63 30.77 2.90 10.27
CA SER A 63 30.30 1.65 9.65
C SER A 63 31.48 0.89 9.04
N VAL A 64 32.46 0.53 9.87
CA VAL A 64 33.78 -0.01 9.50
C VAL A 64 33.71 -1.23 8.55
N ASN A 65 32.55 -1.89 8.43
CA ASN A 65 32.37 -3.10 7.63
C ASN A 65 31.25 -3.06 6.56
N GLN A 66 30.73 -1.89 6.15
CA GLN A 66 29.75 -1.76 5.04
C GLN A 66 28.64 -2.84 5.02
N LYS A 67 28.08 -3.19 6.18
CA LYS A 67 27.07 -4.26 6.26
C LYS A 67 25.85 -3.89 5.40
N PRO A 68 25.20 -4.86 4.74
CA PRO A 68 24.04 -4.61 3.89
C PRO A 68 22.92 -3.78 4.56
N GLU A 69 22.66 -4.01 5.84
CA GLU A 69 21.70 -3.25 6.65
C GLU A 69 22.08 -1.77 6.80
N SER A 70 23.37 -1.47 6.98
CA SER A 70 23.87 -0.09 7.07
C SER A 70 23.70 0.63 5.73
N ILE A 71 23.95 -0.05 4.60
CA ILE A 71 23.77 0.50 3.25
C ILE A 71 22.29 0.77 3.00
N LEU A 72 21.40 -0.18 3.30
CA LEU A 72 19.96 0.00 3.14
C LEU A 72 19.44 1.17 4.00
N ARG A 73 19.89 1.28 5.26
CA ARG A 73 19.54 2.40 6.14
C ARG A 73 20.05 3.74 5.61
N ALA A 74 21.26 3.78 5.07
CA ALA A 74 21.82 4.98 4.43
C ALA A 74 20.97 5.39 3.21
N ALA A 75 20.62 4.43 2.35
CA ALA A 75 19.79 4.64 1.18
C ALA A 75 18.39 5.14 1.54
N LEU A 76 17.74 4.54 2.54
CA LEU A 76 16.46 5.01 3.08
C LEU A 76 16.55 6.45 3.60
N LYS A 77 17.61 6.79 4.34
CA LYS A 77 17.79 8.13 4.89
C LYS A 77 18.02 9.16 3.80
N ALA A 78 18.83 8.84 2.79
CA ALA A 78 19.03 9.68 1.61
C ALA A 78 17.71 9.89 0.85
N THR A 79 16.94 8.81 0.65
CA THR A 79 15.63 8.84 -0.01
C THR A 79 14.63 9.72 0.74
N LEU A 80 14.57 9.59 2.07
CA LEU A 80 13.73 10.43 2.92
C LEU A 80 14.09 11.92 2.77
N ASN A 81 15.37 12.25 2.82
CA ASN A 81 15.83 13.63 2.67
C ASN A 81 15.46 14.20 1.28
N GLU A 82 15.67 13.44 0.21
CA GLU A 82 15.27 13.85 -1.15
C GLU A 82 13.76 14.06 -1.27
N THR A 83 12.96 13.18 -0.66
CA THR A 83 11.50 13.29 -0.65
C THR A 83 11.04 14.57 0.06
N GLN A 84 11.71 14.94 1.16
CA GLN A 84 11.44 16.19 1.87
C GLN A 84 11.81 17.42 1.04
N LEU A 85 12.91 17.38 0.27
CA LEU A 85 13.30 18.46 -0.65
C LEU A 85 12.31 18.62 -1.81
N ALA A 86 11.84 17.51 -2.39
CA ALA A 86 10.82 17.52 -3.43
C ALA A 86 9.52 18.15 -2.92
N MET A 87 9.09 17.80 -1.70
CA MET A 87 7.90 18.37 -1.06
C MET A 87 8.00 19.89 -0.86
N GLN A 88 9.18 20.41 -0.48
CA GLN A 88 9.43 21.85 -0.38
C GLN A 88 9.39 22.58 -1.73
N THR A 89 9.66 21.87 -2.83
CA THR A 89 9.61 22.45 -4.17
C THR A 89 8.15 22.65 -4.63
N PHE A 90 7.24 21.75 -4.24
CA PHE A 90 5.83 21.81 -4.64
C PHE A 90 5.04 22.98 -4.06
N THR A 91 5.43 23.49 -2.89
CA THR A 91 4.82 24.71 -2.33
C THR A 91 5.03 25.92 -3.24
N ARG A 92 6.11 25.93 -4.06
CA ARG A 92 6.40 27.02 -5.01
C ARG A 92 5.55 26.96 -6.28
N PHE A 93 5.04 25.78 -6.65
CA PHE A 93 4.23 25.60 -7.85
C PHE A 93 2.74 25.90 -7.63
N THR A 94 2.29 25.99 -6.37
CA THR A 94 0.88 26.26 -6.04
C THR A 94 0.41 27.61 -6.60
N SER A 95 1.27 28.62 -6.59
CA SER A 95 0.97 29.95 -7.14
C SER A 95 1.00 30.02 -8.67
N LEU A 96 1.46 28.97 -9.35
CA LEU A 96 1.56 28.93 -10.82
C LEU A 96 0.33 28.28 -11.47
N SER A 97 -0.60 27.75 -10.66
CA SER A 97 -1.75 27.04 -11.19
C SER A 97 -2.80 27.99 -11.74
N SER A 98 -3.37 27.62 -12.89
CA SER A 98 -4.36 28.43 -13.62
C SER A 98 -5.80 27.91 -13.49
N SER A 99 -6.01 26.70 -12.95
CA SER A 99 -7.33 26.08 -12.83
C SER A 99 -7.57 25.42 -11.48
N SER A 100 -8.84 25.34 -11.05
CA SER A 100 -9.22 24.69 -9.80
C SER A 100 -8.82 23.21 -9.76
N ARG A 101 -8.93 22.47 -10.88
CA ARG A 101 -8.53 21.06 -10.93
C ARG A 101 -7.02 20.89 -10.73
N GLU A 102 -6.23 21.75 -11.36
CA GLU A 102 -4.78 21.71 -11.22
C GLU A 102 -4.34 22.08 -9.78
N GLN A 103 -5.03 23.02 -9.12
CA GLN A 103 -4.82 23.29 -7.69
C GLN A 103 -5.12 22.06 -6.82
N ILE A 104 -6.23 21.35 -7.07
CA ILE A 104 -6.56 20.11 -6.36
C ILE A 104 -5.46 19.06 -6.59
N ALA A 105 -4.98 18.89 -7.82
CA ALA A 105 -3.91 17.97 -8.15
C ALA A 105 -2.61 18.28 -7.40
N ILE A 106 -2.25 19.56 -7.26
CA ILE A 106 -1.08 19.99 -6.47
C ILE A 106 -1.26 19.66 -4.99
N GLU A 107 -2.44 19.89 -4.42
CA GLU A 107 -2.73 19.53 -3.03
C GLU A 107 -2.71 18.02 -2.80
N ASP A 108 -3.21 17.23 -3.76
CA ASP A 108 -3.08 15.77 -3.75
C ASP A 108 -1.61 15.35 -3.73
N CYS A 109 -0.77 15.95 -4.57
CA CYS A 109 0.67 15.69 -4.59
C CYS A 109 1.37 16.00 -3.27
N LYS A 110 1.01 17.11 -2.62
CA LYS A 110 1.55 17.47 -1.29
C LYS A 110 1.17 16.43 -0.24
N GLU A 111 -0.11 16.05 -0.20
CA GLU A 111 -0.61 15.05 0.74
C GLU A 111 0.05 13.68 0.52
N LEU A 112 0.15 13.25 -0.74
CA LEU A 112 0.75 11.98 -1.13
C LEU A 112 2.26 11.94 -0.84
N LEU A 113 3.00 13.04 -1.05
CA LEU A 113 4.40 13.10 -0.65
C LEU A 113 4.59 13.11 0.87
N ASP A 114 3.71 13.78 1.61
CA ASP A 114 3.71 13.76 3.08
C ASP A 114 3.41 12.34 3.63
N PHE A 115 2.63 11.54 2.92
CA PHE A 115 2.50 10.11 3.20
C PHE A 115 3.80 9.35 2.93
N SER A 116 4.43 9.55 1.77
CA SER A 116 5.72 8.91 1.45
C SER A 116 6.82 9.25 2.47
N VAL A 117 6.88 10.50 2.94
CA VAL A 117 7.80 10.92 4.03
C VAL A 117 7.55 10.10 5.29
N SER A 118 6.29 9.90 5.66
CA SER A 118 5.91 9.13 6.87
C SER A 118 6.26 7.66 6.72
N GLU A 119 5.95 7.06 5.58
CA GLU A 119 6.23 5.65 5.28
C GLU A 119 7.74 5.36 5.25
N LEU A 120 8.55 6.27 4.69
CA LEU A 120 10.01 6.20 4.73
C LEU A 120 10.56 6.39 6.16
N ALA A 121 9.98 7.29 6.95
CA ALA A 121 10.37 7.52 8.33
C ALA A 121 10.03 6.31 9.24
N TRP A 122 8.85 5.72 9.08
CA TRP A 122 8.46 4.48 9.76
C TRP A 122 9.41 3.34 9.37
N SER A 123 9.74 3.25 8.08
CA SER A 123 10.70 2.25 7.59
C SER A 123 12.07 2.39 8.28
N LEU A 124 12.58 3.62 8.41
CA LEU A 124 13.82 3.88 9.14
C LEU A 124 13.75 3.55 10.63
N ALA A 125 12.61 3.79 11.27
CA ALA A 125 12.38 3.48 12.69
C ALA A 125 12.39 1.97 12.92
N GLU A 126 11.67 1.21 12.10
CA GLU A 126 11.60 -0.26 12.17
C GLU A 126 12.99 -0.90 12.00
N MET A 127 13.83 -0.37 11.11
CA MET A 127 15.22 -0.83 10.97
C MET A 127 16.09 -0.61 12.21
N ARG A 128 15.76 0.35 13.09
CA ARG A 128 16.49 0.53 14.36
C ARG A 128 16.12 -0.57 15.35
N GLU A 129 14.86 -0.97 15.40
CA GLU A 129 14.37 -2.06 16.25
C GLU A 129 14.97 -3.41 15.84
N ILE A 130 15.08 -3.69 14.53
CA ILE A 130 15.74 -4.90 14.02
C ILE A 130 17.21 -4.96 14.50
N ARG A 131 17.93 -3.84 14.44
CA ARG A 131 19.33 -3.75 14.90
C ARG A 131 19.48 -3.92 16.42
N ALA A 132 18.45 -3.57 17.20
CA ALA A 132 18.41 -3.76 18.64
C ALA A 132 18.20 -5.24 19.06
N GLY A 133 18.12 -6.17 18.09
CA GLY A 133 17.97 -7.60 18.35
C GLY A 133 16.52 -8.08 18.37
N SER A 134 15.57 -7.23 17.99
CA SER A 134 14.16 -7.63 17.83
C SER A 134 14.03 -8.61 16.65
N GLN A 135 13.95 -9.90 16.94
CA GLN A 135 13.70 -10.98 15.97
C GLN A 135 12.21 -11.08 15.61
N ASN A 136 11.51 -9.95 15.50
CA ASN A 136 10.08 -9.94 15.19
C ASN A 136 9.88 -10.09 13.67
N PRO A 137 9.36 -11.21 13.14
CA PRO A 137 9.12 -11.39 11.70
C PRO A 137 8.18 -10.32 11.12
N HIS A 138 7.35 -9.68 11.96
CA HIS A 138 6.43 -8.60 11.59
C HIS A 138 7.14 -7.31 11.15
N SER A 139 8.38 -7.09 11.61
CA SER A 139 9.17 -5.89 11.28
C SER A 139 9.58 -5.83 9.81
N GLN A 140 9.85 -6.99 9.21
CA GLN A 140 10.28 -7.09 7.81
C GLN A 140 9.12 -6.79 6.86
N GLY A 141 7.95 -7.37 7.12
CA GLY A 141 6.74 -7.12 6.33
C GLY A 141 6.30 -5.66 6.28
N ASN A 142 6.43 -4.96 7.42
CA ASN A 142 6.18 -3.52 7.52
C ASN A 142 7.03 -2.71 6.54
N LEU A 143 8.34 -2.99 6.47
CA LEU A 143 9.25 -2.25 5.58
C LEU A 143 8.83 -2.34 4.12
N LYS A 144 8.51 -3.56 3.66
CA LYS A 144 8.12 -3.78 2.27
C LYS A 144 6.77 -3.14 1.94
N ALA A 145 5.82 -3.20 2.87
CA ALA A 145 4.51 -2.58 2.71
C ALA A 145 4.61 -1.05 2.60
N TRP A 146 5.36 -0.41 3.51
CA TRP A 146 5.53 1.04 3.52
C TRP A 146 6.34 1.55 2.33
N LEU A 147 7.41 0.84 1.92
CA LEU A 147 8.15 1.19 0.70
C LEU A 147 7.30 1.04 -0.56
N SER A 148 6.44 0.02 -0.62
CA SER A 148 5.54 -0.18 -1.76
C SER A 148 4.49 0.91 -1.83
N ALA A 149 3.94 1.35 -0.69
CA ALA A 149 3.01 2.46 -0.61
C ALA A 149 3.69 3.79 -0.95
N ALA A 150 4.89 4.03 -0.41
CA ALA A 150 5.65 5.24 -0.66
C ALA A 150 5.92 5.46 -2.14
N LEU A 151 6.14 4.38 -2.91
CA LEU A 151 6.32 4.39 -4.37
C LEU A 151 5.01 4.61 -5.15
N SER A 152 3.87 4.19 -4.59
CA SER A 152 2.55 4.32 -5.24
C SER A 152 2.05 5.76 -5.21
N ASN A 153 2.38 6.49 -4.14
CA ASN A 153 1.92 7.87 -3.93
C ASN A 153 2.39 8.83 -5.03
N GLN A 154 3.59 8.66 -5.60
CA GLN A 154 4.06 9.52 -6.70
C GLN A 154 3.27 9.30 -7.99
N ASP A 155 2.84 8.06 -8.26
CA ASP A 155 2.02 7.78 -9.44
C ASP A 155 0.64 8.45 -9.32
N THR A 156 -0.02 8.31 -8.16
CA THR A 156 -1.32 8.95 -7.92
C THR A 156 -1.23 10.48 -7.96
N CYS A 157 -0.14 11.06 -7.48
CA CYS A 157 0.12 12.50 -7.61
C CYS A 157 0.11 12.94 -9.08
N LEU A 158 0.81 12.21 -9.95
CA LEU A 158 0.85 12.53 -11.39
C LEU A 158 -0.50 12.29 -12.08
N GLU A 159 -1.26 11.27 -11.65
CA GLU A 159 -2.61 11.01 -12.15
C GLU A 159 -3.61 12.11 -11.79
N GLY A 160 -3.39 12.84 -10.70
CA GLY A 160 -4.20 14.00 -10.34
C GLY A 160 -4.28 15.07 -11.44
N PHE A 161 -3.30 15.13 -12.35
CA PHE A 161 -3.27 16.06 -13.48
C PHE A 161 -4.09 15.58 -14.69
N GLU A 162 -4.73 14.42 -14.62
CA GLU A 162 -5.62 13.96 -15.69
C GLU A 162 -6.78 14.94 -15.93
N GLY A 163 -7.01 15.28 -17.21
CA GLY A 163 -8.01 16.27 -17.59
C GLY A 163 -7.64 17.72 -17.24
N THR A 164 -6.36 18.02 -17.00
CA THR A 164 -5.78 19.37 -17.05
C THR A 164 -5.03 19.59 -18.36
N ASP A 165 -4.48 20.79 -18.59
CA ASP A 165 -3.57 21.07 -19.71
C ASP A 165 -2.16 20.45 -19.54
N ARG A 166 -1.89 19.87 -18.37
CA ARG A 166 -0.64 19.19 -17.98
C ARG A 166 0.61 20.07 -18.01
N HIS A 167 0.46 21.39 -18.01
CA HIS A 167 1.59 22.32 -17.98
C HIS A 167 2.43 22.12 -16.70
N LEU A 168 1.80 22.12 -15.52
CA LEU A 168 2.50 21.90 -14.24
C LEU A 168 2.93 20.45 -14.00
N GLU A 169 2.29 19.49 -14.66
CA GLU A 169 2.62 18.07 -14.55
C GLU A 169 4.09 17.82 -14.92
N SER A 170 4.61 18.50 -15.94
CA SER A 170 6.01 18.34 -16.39
C SER A 170 7.04 18.74 -15.32
N PHE A 171 6.80 19.86 -14.62
CA PHE A 171 7.64 20.34 -13.53
C PHE A 171 7.60 19.39 -12.33
N ILE A 172 6.38 18.98 -11.94
CA ILE A 172 6.16 18.05 -10.83
C ILE A 172 6.80 16.69 -11.13
N ARG A 173 6.60 16.17 -12.34
CA ARG A 173 7.25 14.94 -12.83
C ARG A 173 8.78 15.05 -12.75
N GLY A 174 9.34 16.20 -13.12
CA GLY A 174 10.77 16.48 -12.98
C GLY A 174 11.26 16.31 -11.54
N SER A 175 10.54 16.87 -10.56
CA SER A 175 10.88 16.74 -9.13
C SER A 175 10.66 15.32 -8.58
N LEU A 176 9.64 14.59 -9.06
CA LEU A 176 9.33 13.24 -8.55
C LEU A 176 10.23 12.16 -9.13
N THR A 177 10.77 12.35 -10.33
CA THR A 177 11.55 11.31 -11.02
C THR A 177 12.66 10.76 -10.14
N GLN A 178 13.40 11.64 -9.46
CA GLN A 178 14.48 11.24 -8.56
C GLN A 178 13.96 10.52 -7.31
N VAL A 179 12.88 11.02 -6.70
CA VAL A 179 12.23 10.40 -5.54
C VAL A 179 11.75 8.98 -5.88
N THR A 180 11.00 8.83 -6.98
CA THR A 180 10.48 7.54 -7.46
C THR A 180 11.61 6.54 -7.69
N GLN A 181 12.72 6.97 -8.31
CA GLN A 181 13.85 6.08 -8.57
C GLN A 181 14.58 5.68 -7.29
N LEU A 182 14.79 6.60 -6.35
CA LEU A 182 15.42 6.29 -5.06
C LEU A 182 14.58 5.29 -4.25
N ILE A 183 13.26 5.50 -4.16
CA ILE A 183 12.36 4.56 -3.46
C ILE A 183 12.41 3.18 -4.15
N SER A 184 12.36 3.13 -5.48
CA SER A 184 12.48 1.89 -6.26
C SER A 184 13.81 1.16 -5.99
N ASN A 185 14.92 1.88 -5.93
CA ASN A 185 16.24 1.31 -5.63
C ASN A 185 16.28 0.72 -4.23
N VAL A 186 15.77 1.44 -3.23
CA VAL A 186 15.66 0.97 -1.84
C VAL A 186 14.78 -0.28 -1.75
N LEU A 187 13.64 -0.31 -2.41
CA LEU A 187 12.74 -1.46 -2.44
C LEU A 187 13.39 -2.68 -3.11
N THR A 188 14.19 -2.46 -4.16
CA THR A 188 14.96 -3.50 -4.84
C THR A 188 16.05 -4.06 -3.94
N LEU A 189 16.83 -3.19 -3.29
CA LEU A 189 17.83 -3.59 -2.30
C LEU A 189 17.23 -4.42 -1.17
N TYR A 190 16.14 -3.92 -0.59
CA TYR A 190 15.42 -4.63 0.45
C TYR A 190 15.02 -6.04 -0.01
N THR A 191 14.42 -6.14 -1.20
CA THR A 191 13.98 -7.43 -1.76
C THR A 191 15.15 -8.36 -2.04
N GLN A 192 16.27 -7.88 -2.59
CA GLN A 192 17.48 -8.69 -2.83
C GLN A 192 18.04 -9.26 -1.52
N LEU A 193 18.10 -8.45 -0.46
CA LEU A 193 18.63 -8.88 0.84
C LEU A 193 17.75 -9.93 1.53
N HIS A 194 16.44 -9.91 1.26
CA HIS A 194 15.47 -10.82 1.89
C HIS A 194 15.07 -12.01 0.99
N THR A 195 15.55 -12.06 -0.27
CA THR A 195 15.37 -13.21 -1.18
C THR A 195 16.54 -14.22 -1.10
N LEU A 196 17.66 -13.84 -0.48
CA LEU A 196 18.71 -14.78 -0.07
C LEU A 196 18.16 -15.72 1.02
N PRO A 197 18.58 -17.01 1.07
CA PRO A 197 17.87 -18.06 1.79
C PRO A 197 17.96 -17.88 3.30
N PHE A 198 17.09 -17.03 3.84
CA PHE A 198 16.75 -17.07 5.25
C PHE A 198 15.80 -18.26 5.45
N LYS A 199 16.24 -19.16 6.32
CA LYS A 199 15.55 -20.39 6.72
C LYS A 199 14.04 -20.16 6.80
N PRO A 200 13.22 -21.11 6.32
CA PRO A 200 11.78 -21.03 6.49
C PRO A 200 11.47 -20.73 7.96
N PRO A 201 10.48 -19.88 8.28
CA PRO A 201 9.99 -19.76 9.64
C PRO A 201 9.76 -21.18 10.14
N ARG A 202 10.39 -21.56 11.26
CA ARG A 202 10.14 -22.84 11.91
C ARG A 202 8.64 -23.03 11.93
N ASN A 203 8.16 -24.18 11.44
CA ASN A 203 6.79 -24.62 11.62
C ASN A 203 6.41 -24.35 13.08
N TYR A 204 5.64 -23.29 13.32
CA TYR A 204 4.93 -23.14 14.58
C TYR A 204 3.88 -24.23 14.52
N GLY A 205 4.23 -25.36 15.12
CA GLY A 205 3.31 -26.46 15.36
C GLY A 205 2.06 -25.85 15.98
N ALA A 206 0.95 -25.95 15.26
CA ALA A 206 -0.35 -25.58 15.76
C ALA A 206 -0.68 -26.51 16.93
N LYS A 207 -0.37 -26.05 18.13
CA LYS A 207 -0.97 -26.52 19.37
C LYS A 207 -1.17 -25.31 20.28
N THR A 208 -2.35 -24.72 20.17
CA THR A 208 -3.16 -24.29 21.31
C THR A 208 -4.54 -23.86 20.79
N ASN A 209 -5.55 -24.65 21.17
CA ASN A 209 -6.95 -24.27 21.17
C ASN A 209 -7.17 -23.20 22.24
N THR A 210 -6.73 -21.97 21.98
CA THR A 210 -7.18 -20.80 22.73
C THR A 210 -7.67 -19.78 21.72
N PHE A 211 -8.99 -19.57 21.70
CA PHE A 211 -9.71 -18.76 20.72
C PHE A 211 -9.27 -17.28 20.66
N PHE A 212 -8.37 -16.83 21.55
CA PHE A 212 -7.86 -15.46 21.61
C PHE A 212 -6.38 -15.41 22.05
N PRO A 213 -5.51 -14.59 21.42
CA PRO A 213 -4.13 -14.39 21.88
C PRO A 213 -4.04 -13.80 23.29
N HIS A 214 -2.96 -14.09 24.03
CA HIS A 214 -2.75 -13.58 25.39
C HIS A 214 -2.57 -12.06 25.50
N TRP A 215 -2.21 -11.39 24.41
CA TRP A 215 -2.07 -9.92 24.35
C TRP A 215 -3.40 -9.20 24.05
N MET A 216 -4.46 -9.95 23.74
CA MET A 216 -5.78 -9.40 23.46
C MET A 216 -6.44 -8.94 24.77
N THR A 217 -6.82 -7.67 24.84
CA THR A 217 -7.46 -7.10 26.02
C THR A 217 -8.86 -7.68 26.20
N LYS A 218 -9.44 -7.57 27.40
CA LYS A 218 -10.81 -8.05 27.66
C LYS A 218 -11.83 -7.32 26.77
N GLY A 219 -11.62 -6.03 26.49
CA GLY A 219 -12.48 -5.24 25.60
C GLY A 219 -12.46 -5.74 24.14
N ASP A 220 -11.28 -6.16 23.64
CA ASP A 220 -11.14 -6.73 22.29
C ASP A 220 -11.88 -8.06 22.13
N LYS A 221 -12.04 -8.83 23.21
CA LYS A 221 -12.83 -10.08 23.24
C LYS A 221 -14.33 -9.78 23.24
N ASP A 222 -14.77 -8.76 23.96
CA ASP A 222 -16.17 -8.34 24.01
C ASP A 222 -16.62 -7.73 22.66
N LEU A 223 -15.72 -7.05 21.94
CA LEU A 223 -15.90 -6.56 20.56
C LEU A 223 -16.30 -7.65 19.54
N MET A 224 -15.91 -8.91 19.79
CA MET A 224 -16.14 -10.05 18.89
C MET A 224 -17.53 -10.69 19.03
N VAL A 225 -18.19 -10.51 20.17
CA VAL A 225 -19.44 -11.22 20.52
C VAL A 225 -20.60 -10.25 20.78
N ALA A 226 -20.32 -8.98 21.08
CA ALA A 226 -21.36 -8.04 21.48
C ALA A 226 -22.19 -7.51 20.30
N SER A 227 -23.51 -7.48 20.51
CA SER A 227 -24.42 -6.48 19.93
C SER A 227 -23.91 -5.07 20.30
N PRO A 228 -24.20 -4.00 19.54
CA PRO A 228 -23.75 -2.64 19.85
C PRO A 228 -23.96 -2.21 21.32
N ASN A 229 -24.91 -2.83 22.03
CA ASN A 229 -25.22 -2.60 23.44
C ASN A 229 -24.16 -3.08 24.47
N GLY A 230 -23.14 -3.84 24.06
CA GLY A 230 -22.11 -4.39 24.97
C GLY A 230 -20.68 -3.86 24.76
N MET A 231 -20.48 -2.99 23.77
CA MET A 231 -19.17 -2.44 23.40
C MET A 231 -19.03 -1.02 23.96
N HIS A 232 -17.86 -0.69 24.51
CA HIS A 232 -17.58 0.68 24.96
C HIS A 232 -17.49 1.61 23.75
N MET A 233 -18.31 2.66 23.74
CA MET A 233 -18.34 3.67 22.68
C MET A 233 -17.73 4.97 23.21
N ASP A 234 -16.72 5.48 22.51
CA ASP A 234 -16.10 6.77 22.85
C ASP A 234 -16.94 7.96 22.36
N ALA A 235 -17.64 7.77 21.23
CA ALA A 235 -18.49 8.77 20.62
C ALA A 235 -19.75 8.15 20.01
N VAL A 236 -20.86 8.90 20.03
CA VAL A 236 -22.11 8.53 19.37
C VAL A 236 -22.54 9.64 18.42
N VAL A 237 -22.74 9.27 17.16
CA VAL A 237 -23.26 10.14 16.09
C VAL A 237 -24.71 9.75 15.80
N ALA A 238 -25.63 10.71 15.85
CA ALA A 238 -27.05 10.46 15.56
C ALA A 238 -27.75 11.68 14.96
N LEU A 239 -28.43 11.47 13.82
CA LEU A 239 -29.17 12.54 13.14
C LEU A 239 -30.39 13.03 13.93
N ASP A 240 -30.98 12.16 14.77
CA ASP A 240 -32.13 12.46 15.63
C ASP A 240 -31.77 13.28 16.88
N GLY A 241 -30.48 13.60 17.08
CA GLY A 241 -29.99 14.34 18.24
C GLY A 241 -29.81 13.51 19.51
N SER A 242 -30.00 12.19 19.46
CA SER A 242 -29.80 11.29 20.60
C SER A 242 -28.32 10.91 20.87
N GLY A 243 -27.41 11.40 20.03
CA GLY A 243 -25.96 11.26 20.15
C GLY A 243 -25.29 12.61 20.42
N ARG A 244 -24.01 12.58 20.82
CA ARG A 244 -23.23 13.81 21.07
C ARG A 244 -23.00 14.61 19.79
N TYR A 245 -22.84 13.92 18.66
CA TYR A 245 -22.55 14.54 17.36
C TYR A 245 -23.68 14.31 16.37
N ARG A 246 -23.83 15.22 15.42
CA ARG A 246 -24.80 15.08 14.31
C ARG A 246 -24.14 14.66 12.99
N SER A 247 -22.83 14.85 12.86
CA SER A 247 -22.04 14.38 11.71
C SER A 247 -20.90 13.46 12.14
N ILE A 248 -20.47 12.60 11.24
CA ILE A 248 -19.34 11.70 11.43
C ILE A 248 -18.04 12.52 11.44
N SER A 249 -17.97 13.55 10.59
CA SER A 249 -16.84 14.47 10.51
C SER A 249 -16.55 15.20 11.83
N GLU A 250 -17.58 15.65 12.56
CA GLU A 250 -17.42 16.25 13.91
C GLU A 250 -16.80 15.25 14.89
N ALA A 251 -17.35 14.03 14.96
CA ALA A 251 -16.86 13.00 15.88
C ALA A 251 -15.41 12.61 15.59
N ILE A 252 -15.02 12.55 14.31
CA ILE A 252 -13.63 12.29 13.90
C ILE A 252 -12.72 13.46 14.27
N SER A 253 -13.18 14.70 14.08
CA SER A 253 -12.40 15.89 14.43
C SER A 253 -12.03 15.89 15.91
N ASP A 254 -13.00 15.60 16.78
CA ASP A 254 -12.86 15.55 18.24
C ASP A 254 -12.06 14.33 18.74
N ALA A 255 -11.95 13.26 17.95
CA ALA A 255 -11.16 12.09 18.31
C ALA A 255 -9.67 12.45 18.49
N PRO A 256 -8.93 11.82 19.42
CA PRO A 256 -7.51 12.10 19.62
C PRO A 256 -6.68 11.77 18.39
N ASP A 257 -5.69 12.63 18.10
CA ASP A 257 -4.66 12.32 17.11
C ASP A 257 -3.65 11.33 17.72
N HIS A 258 -3.13 10.41 16.89
CA HIS A 258 -2.12 9.41 17.25
C HIS A 258 -2.50 8.54 18.46
N SER A 259 -3.78 8.22 18.62
CA SER A 259 -4.24 7.33 19.69
C SER A 259 -3.59 5.94 19.59
N ASP A 260 -2.98 5.50 20.69
CA ASP A 260 -2.46 4.14 20.85
C ASP A 260 -3.54 3.11 21.20
N ARG A 261 -4.74 3.59 21.59
CA ARG A 261 -5.92 2.75 21.84
C ARG A 261 -6.95 2.87 20.71
N ARG A 262 -7.81 1.86 20.61
CA ARG A 262 -9.03 1.91 19.79
C ARG A 262 -9.92 3.07 20.25
N TYR A 263 -10.35 3.92 19.31
CA TYR A 263 -11.36 4.96 19.54
C TYR A 263 -12.62 4.62 18.74
N VAL A 264 -13.70 4.25 19.43
CA VAL A 264 -14.91 3.70 18.83
C VAL A 264 -15.97 4.77 18.65
N ILE A 265 -16.33 5.05 17.40
CA ILE A 265 -17.40 5.96 17.01
C ILE A 265 -18.59 5.12 16.56
N TYR A 266 -19.65 5.13 17.36
CA TYR A 266 -20.92 4.52 17.01
C TYR A 266 -21.77 5.48 16.18
N VAL A 267 -22.14 5.07 14.98
CA VAL A 267 -22.93 5.85 14.02
C VAL A 267 -24.30 5.20 13.89
N LYS A 268 -25.31 5.79 14.53
CA LYS A 268 -26.68 5.27 14.48
C LYS A 268 -27.21 5.25 13.05
N ARG A 269 -28.30 4.52 12.85
CA ARG A 269 -29.02 4.47 11.57
C ARG A 269 -29.32 5.87 11.04
N GLY A 270 -29.23 6.01 9.73
CA GLY A 270 -29.42 7.28 9.05
C GLY A 270 -28.67 7.33 7.74
N VAL A 271 -29.03 8.31 6.92
CA VAL A 271 -28.33 8.63 5.68
C VAL A 271 -27.55 9.93 5.90
N TYR A 272 -26.25 9.79 6.12
CA TYR A 272 -25.30 10.86 6.39
C TYR A 272 -24.76 11.38 5.05
N LYS A 273 -25.23 12.57 4.64
CA LYS A 273 -24.78 13.24 3.41
C LYS A 273 -23.55 14.10 3.72
N GLU A 274 -22.38 13.49 3.71
CA GLU A 274 -21.10 14.15 3.98
C GLU A 274 -19.96 13.44 3.26
N ASN A 275 -18.90 14.21 2.93
CA ASN A 275 -17.62 13.66 2.50
C ASN A 275 -16.67 13.64 3.71
N VAL A 276 -16.26 12.44 4.13
CA VAL A 276 -15.42 12.25 5.33
C VAL A 276 -13.98 11.96 4.91
N ASP A 277 -13.03 12.73 5.43
CA ASP A 277 -11.60 12.59 5.11
C ASP A 277 -10.78 12.38 6.39
N MET A 278 -10.47 11.12 6.70
CA MET A 278 -9.71 10.72 7.89
C MET A 278 -8.22 10.69 7.59
N LYS A 279 -7.55 11.81 7.87
CA LYS A 279 -6.10 11.98 7.67
C LYS A 279 -5.27 11.03 8.53
N LYS A 280 -4.01 10.80 8.12
CA LYS A 280 -3.06 9.86 8.74
C LYS A 280 -2.88 9.97 10.26
N LYS A 281 -3.14 11.16 10.83
CA LYS A 281 -3.06 11.41 12.27
C LYS A 281 -4.17 10.75 13.08
N LYS A 282 -5.32 10.43 12.48
CA LYS A 282 -6.44 9.77 13.15
C LYS A 282 -6.25 8.25 13.19
N THR A 283 -5.30 7.77 13.98
CA THR A 283 -4.98 6.34 14.11
C THR A 283 -5.99 5.60 14.98
N ASN A 284 -6.16 4.29 14.72
CA ASN A 284 -6.97 3.39 15.54
C ASN A 284 -8.45 3.77 15.71
N ILE A 285 -9.01 4.52 14.76
CA ILE A 285 -10.44 4.81 14.70
C ILE A 285 -11.20 3.55 14.30
N MET A 286 -12.35 3.32 14.95
CA MET A 286 -13.32 2.30 14.57
C MET A 286 -14.69 2.93 14.37
N LEU A 287 -15.26 2.79 13.17
CA LEU A 287 -16.65 3.16 12.88
C LEU A 287 -17.54 1.92 13.00
N VAL A 288 -18.62 2.04 13.78
CA VAL A 288 -19.63 0.97 13.94
C VAL A 288 -20.99 1.53 13.58
N GLY A 289 -21.64 0.95 12.57
CA GLY A 289 -23.01 1.31 12.19
C GLY A 289 -24.08 0.40 12.81
N ASP A 290 -25.34 0.74 12.56
CA ASP A 290 -26.52 -0.06 12.93
C ASP A 290 -26.76 -1.25 11.96
N GLY A 291 -25.98 -1.36 10.87
CA GLY A 291 -26.12 -2.38 9.84
C GLY A 291 -25.93 -1.83 8.42
N ILE A 292 -25.54 -2.71 7.49
CA ILE A 292 -25.52 -2.42 6.05
C ILE A 292 -26.90 -1.90 5.62
N GLY A 293 -26.93 -0.75 4.96
CA GLY A 293 -28.16 -0.09 4.51
C GLY A 293 -28.94 0.65 5.60
N ALA A 294 -28.70 0.38 6.88
CA ALA A 294 -29.29 1.11 8.00
C ALA A 294 -28.48 2.38 8.32
N THR A 295 -27.15 2.27 8.39
CA THR A 295 -26.23 3.40 8.48
C THR A 295 -25.52 3.58 7.13
N VAL A 296 -25.76 4.71 6.48
CA VAL A 296 -25.21 5.01 5.15
C VAL A 296 -24.49 6.35 5.17
N VAL A 297 -23.22 6.37 4.77
CA VAL A 297 -22.49 7.59 4.43
C VAL A 297 -22.51 7.76 2.92
N THR A 298 -22.99 8.91 2.43
CA THR A 298 -23.24 9.11 1.00
C THR A 298 -22.72 10.46 0.50
N GLY A 299 -22.16 10.44 -0.71
CA GLY A 299 -21.75 11.62 -1.47
C GLY A 299 -21.97 11.40 -2.98
N ASP A 300 -21.57 12.38 -3.79
CA ASP A 300 -21.74 12.37 -5.25
C ASP A 300 -20.60 13.06 -6.01
N ARG A 301 -19.48 13.34 -5.32
CA ARG A 301 -18.27 13.89 -5.95
C ARG A 301 -17.81 12.96 -7.06
N ASN A 302 -17.50 13.53 -8.22
CA ASN A 302 -17.05 12.78 -9.38
C ASN A 302 -16.07 13.57 -10.26
N PHE A 303 -15.42 12.86 -11.18
CA PHE A 303 -14.41 13.43 -12.05
C PHE A 303 -14.96 14.58 -12.91
N LEU A 304 -16.15 14.44 -13.51
CA LEU A 304 -16.71 15.48 -14.38
C LEU A 304 -17.02 16.80 -13.66
N GLN A 305 -17.20 16.78 -12.34
CA GLN A 305 -17.37 18.00 -11.52
C GLN A 305 -16.06 18.76 -11.26
N GLY A 306 -14.92 18.29 -11.76
CA GLY A 306 -13.62 18.96 -11.57
C GLY A 306 -12.71 18.29 -10.54
N TRP A 307 -13.20 17.30 -9.78
CA TRP A 307 -12.40 16.58 -8.80
C TRP A 307 -11.42 15.61 -9.46
N THR A 308 -10.26 15.41 -8.82
CA THR A 308 -9.39 14.27 -9.12
C THR A 308 -10.04 12.99 -8.59
N THR A 309 -9.78 11.84 -9.21
CA THR A 309 -10.29 10.54 -8.74
C THR A 309 -10.00 10.31 -7.26
N PHE A 310 -8.80 10.69 -6.79
CA PHE A 310 -8.38 10.61 -5.38
C PHE A 310 -9.31 11.37 -4.42
N ARG A 311 -9.86 12.53 -4.85
CA ARG A 311 -10.75 13.40 -4.06
C ARG A 311 -12.25 13.17 -4.29
N THR A 312 -12.63 12.29 -5.22
CA THR A 312 -14.03 11.90 -5.40
C THR A 312 -14.58 11.04 -4.26
N ALA A 313 -13.69 10.51 -3.40
CA ALA A 313 -14.06 9.63 -2.31
C ALA A 313 -15.15 10.23 -1.40
N THR A 314 -16.22 9.47 -1.18
CA THR A 314 -17.22 9.79 -0.15
C THR A 314 -16.61 9.64 1.23
N VAL A 315 -15.90 8.53 1.47
CA VAL A 315 -15.08 8.35 2.66
C VAL A 315 -13.65 8.02 2.26
N ALA A 316 -12.69 8.73 2.83
CA ALA A 316 -11.26 8.47 2.69
C ALA A 316 -10.64 8.15 4.06
N VAL A 317 -9.83 7.09 4.13
CA VAL A 317 -9.16 6.65 5.37
C VAL A 317 -7.66 6.43 5.17
N SER A 318 -6.86 7.27 5.83
CA SER A 318 -5.39 7.23 5.79
C SER A 318 -4.76 6.91 7.16
N GLY A 319 -5.55 6.96 8.25
CA GLY A 319 -5.07 6.69 9.61
C GLY A 319 -4.89 5.19 9.90
N ARG A 320 -3.67 4.77 10.25
CA ARG A 320 -3.31 3.37 10.49
C ARG A 320 -4.27 2.66 11.45
N GLY A 321 -4.56 1.40 11.15
CA GLY A 321 -5.36 0.54 11.99
C GLY A 321 -6.85 0.82 11.90
N PHE A 322 -7.35 1.54 10.89
CA PHE A 322 -8.77 1.86 10.77
C PHE A 322 -9.65 0.60 10.70
N ILE A 323 -10.79 0.62 11.40
CA ILE A 323 -11.80 -0.44 11.33
C ILE A 323 -13.15 0.16 10.96
N ALA A 324 -13.89 -0.48 10.06
CA ALA A 324 -15.32 -0.20 9.87
C ALA A 324 -16.14 -1.48 9.98
N ARG A 325 -17.32 -1.35 10.59
CA ARG A 325 -18.26 -2.45 10.77
C ARG A 325 -19.70 -2.01 10.57
N ASP A 326 -20.50 -2.86 9.92
CA ASP A 326 -21.96 -2.72 9.85
C ASP A 326 -22.42 -1.36 9.26
N ILE A 327 -21.76 -0.89 8.18
CA ILE A 327 -21.97 0.44 7.58
C ILE A 327 -21.86 0.41 6.06
N THR A 328 -22.62 1.28 5.37
CA THR A 328 -22.55 1.47 3.91
C THR A 328 -21.80 2.76 3.57
N PHE A 329 -20.86 2.70 2.63
CA PHE A 329 -20.21 3.82 1.95
C PHE A 329 -20.73 3.90 0.52
N ARG A 330 -21.27 5.05 0.11
CA ARG A 330 -21.96 5.20 -1.17
C ARG A 330 -21.55 6.45 -1.94
N ASN A 331 -21.21 6.28 -3.21
CA ASN A 331 -21.15 7.38 -4.17
C ASN A 331 -22.33 7.29 -5.15
N THR A 332 -23.10 8.37 -5.26
CA THR A 332 -24.35 8.44 -6.04
C THR A 332 -24.22 9.16 -7.38
N ALA A 333 -23.00 9.52 -7.81
CA ALA A 333 -22.76 10.28 -9.04
C ALA A 333 -23.34 9.64 -10.32
N GLY A 334 -23.45 8.31 -10.36
CA GLY A 334 -23.99 7.59 -11.51
C GLY A 334 -22.96 7.26 -12.58
N PRO A 335 -23.30 6.40 -13.57
CA PRO A 335 -22.36 5.91 -14.57
C PRO A 335 -21.99 6.95 -15.65
N GLN A 336 -22.79 8.02 -15.77
CA GLN A 336 -22.55 9.14 -16.69
C GLN A 336 -21.40 10.05 -16.23
N SER A 337 -21.05 9.98 -14.94
CA SER A 337 -20.21 10.94 -14.25
C SER A 337 -18.73 10.54 -14.18
N HIS A 338 -18.37 9.48 -14.91
CA HIS A 338 -17.05 8.84 -14.88
C HIS A 338 -16.67 8.40 -13.45
N GLN A 339 -15.42 8.60 -13.02
CA GLN A 339 -14.91 8.12 -11.74
C GLN A 339 -15.64 8.77 -10.56
N GLY A 340 -16.11 7.94 -9.61
CA GLY A 340 -16.80 8.38 -8.40
C GLY A 340 -16.60 7.39 -7.26
N VAL A 341 -15.60 7.65 -6.42
CA VAL A 341 -15.18 6.75 -5.36
C VAL A 341 -16.13 6.78 -4.17
N ALA A 342 -16.58 5.61 -3.71
CA ALA A 342 -17.36 5.47 -2.49
C ALA A 342 -16.43 5.39 -1.26
N LEU A 343 -15.38 4.59 -1.34
CA LEU A 343 -14.39 4.42 -0.28
C LEU A 343 -12.98 4.42 -0.85
N ARG A 344 -12.10 5.28 -0.31
CA ARG A 344 -10.66 5.25 -0.54
C ARG A 344 -9.93 4.80 0.72
N VAL A 345 -9.00 3.86 0.58
CA VAL A 345 -8.24 3.27 1.68
C VAL A 345 -6.75 3.30 1.39
N ASP A 346 -6.03 4.02 2.22
CA ASP A 346 -4.58 4.22 2.27
C ASP A 346 -4.13 4.17 3.75
N SER A 347 -4.79 3.27 4.50
CA SER A 347 -4.54 2.96 5.89
C SER A 347 -3.96 1.56 6.01
N ASP A 348 -2.73 1.46 6.52
CA ASP A 348 -2.13 0.15 6.82
C ASP A 348 -2.88 -0.57 7.93
N GLN A 349 -2.95 -1.90 7.81
CA GLN A 349 -3.63 -2.78 8.77
C GLN A 349 -5.10 -2.36 9.02
N SER A 350 -5.81 -1.99 7.94
CA SER A 350 -7.22 -1.63 8.01
C SER A 350 -8.14 -2.83 7.76
N ALA A 351 -9.26 -2.91 8.47
CA ALA A 351 -10.24 -3.99 8.35
C ALA A 351 -11.67 -3.47 8.17
N PHE A 352 -12.41 -4.13 7.29
CA PHE A 352 -13.81 -3.82 6.99
C PHE A 352 -14.63 -5.09 7.17
N TYR A 353 -15.63 -5.06 8.06
CA TYR A 353 -16.45 -6.23 8.38
C TYR A 353 -17.94 -5.94 8.22
N ARG A 354 -18.61 -6.67 7.33
CA ARG A 354 -20.03 -6.40 7.00
C ARG A 354 -20.24 -4.94 6.63
N CYS A 355 -19.39 -4.44 5.73
CA CYS A 355 -19.57 -3.14 5.10
C CYS A 355 -20.15 -3.28 3.70
N SER A 356 -20.75 -2.22 3.17
CA SER A 356 -21.05 -2.15 1.75
C SER A 356 -20.39 -0.95 1.10
N MET A 357 -19.83 -1.15 -0.09
CA MET A 357 -19.26 -0.11 -0.94
C MET A 357 -20.08 -0.07 -2.23
N GLU A 358 -20.76 1.05 -2.45
CA GLU A 358 -21.76 1.20 -3.51
C GLU A 358 -21.42 2.37 -4.43
N GLY A 359 -21.21 2.09 -5.71
CA GLY A 359 -20.94 3.09 -6.73
C GLY A 359 -21.18 2.56 -8.13
N TYR A 360 -20.55 3.21 -9.12
CA TYR A 360 -20.50 2.74 -10.51
C TYR A 360 -19.03 2.55 -10.91
N GLN A 361 -18.42 3.51 -11.60
CA GLN A 361 -17.01 3.47 -11.94
C GLN A 361 -16.16 3.83 -10.71
N ASP A 362 -15.08 3.08 -10.48
CA ASP A 362 -14.07 3.36 -9.43
C ASP A 362 -14.63 3.33 -7.99
N THR A 363 -15.52 2.38 -7.68
CA THR A 363 -16.25 2.35 -6.38
C THR A 363 -15.34 2.22 -5.15
N LEU A 364 -14.45 1.22 -5.14
CA LEU A 364 -13.51 0.94 -4.04
C LEU A 364 -12.09 1.22 -4.51
N TYR A 365 -11.51 2.31 -4.00
CA TYR A 365 -10.10 2.64 -4.20
C TYR A 365 -9.27 2.04 -3.05
N ALA A 366 -8.87 0.78 -3.21
CA ALA A 366 -7.87 0.12 -2.37
C ALA A 366 -6.48 0.64 -2.72
N HIS A 367 -6.23 1.90 -2.34
CA HIS A 367 -5.14 2.74 -2.85
C HIS A 367 -3.75 2.19 -2.55
N SER A 368 -3.41 1.98 -1.28
CA SER A 368 -2.09 1.53 -0.84
C SER A 368 -2.15 0.78 0.49
N LEU A 369 -1.03 0.16 0.90
CA LEU A 369 -0.86 -0.54 2.20
C LEU A 369 -1.73 -1.80 2.36
N ARG A 370 -1.69 -2.45 3.53
CA ARG A 370 -2.36 -3.73 3.80
C ARG A 370 -3.80 -3.52 4.26
N GLN A 371 -4.73 -4.23 3.63
CA GLN A 371 -6.17 -4.05 3.83
C GLN A 371 -6.90 -5.40 3.84
N PHE A 372 -7.93 -5.53 4.67
CA PHE A 372 -8.76 -6.73 4.76
C PHE A 372 -10.25 -6.40 4.71
N TYR A 373 -10.97 -7.06 3.82
CA TYR A 373 -12.42 -6.91 3.67
C TYR A 373 -13.07 -8.28 3.91
N ARG A 374 -13.99 -8.36 4.88
CA ARG A 374 -14.66 -9.60 5.29
C ARG A 374 -16.16 -9.41 5.25
N GLU A 375 -16.86 -10.31 4.55
CA GLU A 375 -18.33 -10.28 4.48
C GLU A 375 -18.87 -8.95 3.94
N CYS A 376 -18.07 -8.27 3.11
CA CYS A 376 -18.45 -7.01 2.51
C CYS A 376 -19.25 -7.23 1.22
N THR A 377 -20.08 -6.24 0.88
CA THR A 377 -20.79 -6.18 -0.41
C THR A 377 -20.26 -5.03 -1.24
N ILE A 378 -19.67 -5.31 -2.40
CA ILE A 378 -19.11 -4.31 -3.30
C ILE A 378 -19.90 -4.31 -4.61
N SER A 379 -20.33 -3.14 -5.08
CA SER A 379 -21.07 -3.03 -6.34
C SER A 379 -20.59 -1.88 -7.23
N GLY A 380 -20.47 -2.14 -8.54
CA GLY A 380 -20.04 -1.14 -9.51
C GLY A 380 -20.07 -1.62 -10.97
N THR A 381 -19.43 -0.86 -11.86
CA THR A 381 -19.39 -1.10 -13.32
C THR A 381 -17.97 -1.26 -13.83
N ILE A 382 -17.23 -0.16 -14.01
CA ILE A 382 -15.89 -0.14 -14.57
C ILE A 382 -14.89 0.00 -13.43
N ASP A 383 -13.88 -0.87 -13.41
CA ASP A 383 -12.71 -0.80 -12.52
C ASP A 383 -13.09 -0.60 -11.04
N PHE A 384 -14.22 -1.18 -10.63
CA PHE A 384 -14.86 -0.75 -9.39
C PHE A 384 -14.16 -1.26 -8.12
N ILE A 385 -13.12 -2.08 -8.26
CA ILE A 385 -12.11 -2.38 -7.25
C ILE A 385 -10.73 -2.08 -7.85
N PHE A 386 -10.11 -0.97 -7.48
CA PHE A 386 -8.86 -0.50 -8.10
C PHE A 386 -7.89 0.10 -7.08
N GLY A 387 -6.65 0.32 -7.52
CA GLY A 387 -5.57 0.81 -6.68
C GLY A 387 -4.37 -0.14 -6.64
N ASN A 388 -3.44 0.14 -5.73
CA ASN A 388 -2.19 -0.62 -5.55
C ASN A 388 -1.99 -1.06 -4.09
N GLY A 389 -3.06 -1.25 -3.33
CA GLY A 389 -3.00 -1.86 -2.00
C GLY A 389 -2.64 -3.35 -2.05
N ALA A 390 -2.20 -3.89 -0.92
CA ALA A 390 -2.21 -5.33 -0.65
C ALA A 390 -3.55 -5.65 0.01
N ALA A 391 -4.57 -5.94 -0.80
CA ALA A 391 -5.94 -6.10 -0.34
C ALA A 391 -6.42 -7.54 -0.47
N VAL A 392 -6.93 -8.10 0.63
CA VAL A 392 -7.62 -9.40 0.64
C VAL A 392 -9.11 -9.18 0.85
N LEU A 393 -9.92 -9.68 -0.07
CA LEU A 393 -11.39 -9.69 0.03
C LEU A 393 -11.82 -11.14 0.28
N GLN A 394 -12.30 -11.43 1.49
CA GLN A 394 -12.67 -12.78 1.91
C GLN A 394 -14.15 -12.88 2.24
N ASN A 395 -14.83 -13.90 1.69
CA ASN A 395 -16.28 -14.08 1.87
C ASN A 395 -17.11 -12.84 1.46
N CYS A 396 -16.65 -12.12 0.44
CA CYS A 396 -17.33 -10.92 -0.05
C CYS A 396 -18.33 -11.25 -1.16
N LYS A 397 -19.35 -10.41 -1.29
CA LYS A 397 -20.29 -10.44 -2.42
C LYS A 397 -19.98 -9.29 -3.37
N ILE A 398 -19.70 -9.62 -4.62
CA ILE A 398 -19.29 -8.68 -5.67
C ILE A 398 -20.42 -8.65 -6.71
N TYR A 399 -21.13 -7.54 -6.78
CA TYR A 399 -22.26 -7.35 -7.70
C TYR A 399 -21.90 -6.42 -8.84
N THR A 400 -22.15 -6.84 -10.08
CA THR A 400 -22.04 -5.92 -11.21
C THR A 400 -23.35 -5.20 -11.48
N ARG A 401 -23.23 -3.92 -11.82
CA ARG A 401 -24.36 -3.04 -12.15
C ARG A 401 -24.49 -2.85 -13.65
N GLU A 402 -25.61 -2.26 -14.07
CA GLU A 402 -25.81 -1.85 -15.46
C GLU A 402 -24.76 -0.80 -15.87
N PRO A 403 -23.93 -1.07 -16.88
CA PRO A 403 -23.04 -0.08 -17.46
C PRO A 403 -23.79 0.78 -18.49
N LEU A 404 -23.15 1.84 -19.01
CA LEU A 404 -23.69 2.53 -20.19
C LEU A 404 -23.55 1.64 -21.45
N PRO A 405 -24.30 1.93 -22.53
CA PRO A 405 -24.11 1.23 -23.80
C PRO A 405 -22.64 1.21 -24.22
N LEU A 406 -22.18 0.06 -24.73
CA LEU A 406 -20.81 -0.20 -25.20
C LEU A 406 -19.70 -0.21 -24.12
N GLN A 407 -20.00 0.17 -22.88
CA GLN A 407 -19.05 0.01 -21.78
C GLN A 407 -18.89 -1.46 -21.40
N LYS A 408 -17.68 -1.83 -21.01
CA LYS A 408 -17.33 -3.18 -20.54
C LYS A 408 -17.17 -3.14 -19.03
N VAL A 409 -17.89 -4.00 -18.33
CA VAL A 409 -17.76 -4.14 -16.87
C VAL A 409 -16.46 -4.85 -16.54
N THR A 410 -15.66 -4.26 -15.66
CA THR A 410 -14.40 -4.79 -15.15
C THR A 410 -14.42 -4.74 -13.63
N ILE A 411 -14.20 -5.89 -12.97
CA ILE A 411 -14.22 -5.95 -11.51
C ILE A 411 -12.98 -5.26 -10.94
N THR A 412 -11.80 -5.66 -11.42
CA THR A 412 -10.54 -5.15 -10.89
C THR A 412 -9.71 -4.34 -11.89
N ALA A 413 -9.03 -3.31 -11.40
CA ALA A 413 -7.98 -2.59 -12.10
C ALA A 413 -6.78 -2.35 -11.18
N GLN A 414 -5.92 -3.35 -11.07
CA GLN A 414 -4.82 -3.33 -10.10
C GLN A 414 -3.61 -2.57 -10.67
N GLY A 415 -3.11 -1.59 -9.91
CA GLY A 415 -2.11 -0.59 -10.29
C GLY A 415 -0.65 -0.83 -9.90
N ARG A 416 -0.17 -2.07 -9.81
CA ARG A 416 1.23 -2.38 -9.45
C ARG A 416 2.16 -2.06 -10.62
N LYS A 417 3.12 -1.17 -10.38
CA LYS A 417 4.06 -0.67 -11.40
C LYS A 417 5.48 -1.21 -11.23
N ASN A 418 5.81 -1.79 -10.08
CA ASN A 418 7.14 -2.35 -9.84
C ASN A 418 7.03 -3.81 -9.33
N PRO A 419 7.80 -4.76 -9.88
CA PRO A 419 7.71 -6.17 -9.50
C PRO A 419 8.12 -6.43 -8.05
N ASN A 420 8.93 -5.55 -7.45
CA ASN A 420 9.39 -5.65 -6.07
C ASN A 420 8.33 -5.20 -5.05
N GLN A 421 7.24 -4.54 -5.50
CA GLN A 421 6.13 -4.20 -4.61
C GLN A 421 5.41 -5.47 -4.14
N ASN A 422 5.04 -5.52 -2.85
CA ASN A 422 4.25 -6.61 -2.27
C ASN A 422 2.74 -6.40 -2.39
N THR A 423 2.28 -5.68 -3.41
CA THR A 423 0.89 -5.23 -3.56
C THR A 423 0.08 -6.10 -4.52
N GLY A 424 -1.24 -6.01 -4.42
CA GLY A 424 -2.19 -6.65 -5.32
C GLY A 424 -3.46 -7.08 -4.65
N PHE A 425 -4.35 -7.69 -5.43
CA PHE A 425 -5.69 -8.06 -4.98
C PHE A 425 -5.83 -9.57 -4.90
N SER A 426 -6.35 -10.04 -3.77
CA SER A 426 -6.62 -11.45 -3.54
C SER A 426 -8.07 -11.63 -3.11
N ILE A 427 -8.90 -12.13 -4.03
CA ILE A 427 -10.32 -12.37 -3.81
C ILE A 427 -10.49 -13.85 -3.46
N GLN A 428 -10.94 -14.15 -2.24
CA GLN A 428 -10.94 -15.47 -1.64
C GLN A 428 -12.32 -15.84 -1.12
N ASP A 429 -12.75 -17.08 -1.33
CA ASP A 429 -14.00 -17.64 -0.76
C ASP A 429 -15.22 -16.73 -1.01
N SER A 430 -15.22 -16.01 -2.13
CA SER A 430 -16.14 -14.90 -2.40
C SER A 430 -17.14 -15.28 -3.49
N PHE A 431 -18.04 -14.34 -3.82
CA PHE A 431 -19.11 -14.55 -4.79
C PHE A 431 -19.14 -13.41 -5.80
N VAL A 432 -18.96 -13.73 -7.08
CA VAL A 432 -19.12 -12.80 -8.20
C VAL A 432 -20.50 -13.01 -8.84
N TYR A 433 -21.41 -12.08 -8.54
CA TYR A 433 -22.75 -12.00 -9.09
C TYR A 433 -22.79 -10.98 -10.23
N ALA A 434 -22.38 -11.44 -11.41
CA ALA A 434 -22.41 -10.69 -12.65
C ALA A 434 -23.80 -10.75 -13.28
N THR A 435 -24.42 -9.60 -13.52
CA THR A 435 -25.73 -9.48 -14.21
C THR A 435 -25.58 -9.07 -15.68
N LYS A 436 -24.36 -8.71 -16.09
CA LYS A 436 -23.98 -8.23 -17.42
C LYS A 436 -22.64 -8.81 -17.84
N PRO A 437 -22.30 -8.83 -19.14
CA PRO A 437 -21.00 -9.29 -19.61
C PRO A 437 -19.86 -8.61 -18.84
N THR A 438 -19.13 -9.40 -18.06
CA THR A 438 -18.17 -8.91 -17.06
C THR A 438 -16.82 -9.58 -17.22
N TYR A 439 -15.76 -8.81 -17.05
CA TYR A 439 -14.38 -9.30 -16.94
C TYR A 439 -13.89 -9.19 -15.48
N LEU A 440 -13.08 -10.15 -15.07
CA LEU A 440 -12.45 -10.23 -13.74
C LEU A 440 -11.51 -9.04 -13.48
N GLY A 441 -10.89 -8.51 -14.53
CA GLY A 441 -10.13 -7.26 -14.44
C GLY A 441 -9.36 -6.91 -15.70
N ARG A 442 -8.61 -5.79 -15.60
CA ARG A 442 -7.68 -5.29 -16.62
C ARG A 442 -6.44 -4.63 -16.01
N PRO A 443 -5.27 -4.70 -16.67
CA PRO A 443 -3.99 -4.30 -16.06
C PRO A 443 -3.77 -2.80 -16.13
N TRP A 444 -4.23 -2.06 -15.13
CA TRP A 444 -4.04 -0.61 -15.05
C TRP A 444 -2.56 -0.20 -15.10
N LYS A 445 -1.66 -1.00 -14.52
CA LYS A 445 -0.20 -0.81 -14.57
C LYS A 445 0.53 -2.08 -14.97
N GLU A 446 1.79 -1.91 -15.38
CA GLU A 446 2.61 -2.91 -16.07
C GLU A 446 2.76 -4.25 -15.34
N TYR A 447 2.78 -4.25 -14.00
CA TYR A 447 2.93 -5.45 -13.18
C TYR A 447 1.65 -5.79 -12.42
N SER A 448 0.49 -5.39 -12.94
CA SER A 448 -0.84 -5.64 -12.35
C SER A 448 -0.95 -7.07 -11.84
N ARG A 449 -1.44 -7.24 -10.61
CA ARG A 449 -1.50 -8.54 -9.92
C ARG A 449 -2.81 -8.74 -9.18
N THR A 450 -3.60 -9.71 -9.64
CA THR A 450 -4.92 -10.03 -9.10
C THR A 450 -5.13 -11.54 -9.13
N VAL A 451 -5.67 -12.11 -8.05
CA VAL A 451 -6.08 -13.51 -8.00
C VAL A 451 -7.51 -13.69 -7.53
N PHE A 452 -8.20 -14.68 -8.11
CA PHE A 452 -9.50 -15.17 -7.65
C PHE A 452 -9.34 -16.62 -7.21
N MET A 453 -9.63 -16.91 -5.94
CA MET A 453 -9.44 -18.23 -5.34
C MET A 453 -10.72 -18.67 -4.63
N ASN A 454 -11.11 -19.93 -4.80
CA ASN A 454 -12.30 -20.53 -4.19
C ASN A 454 -13.56 -19.67 -4.35
N THR A 455 -13.68 -18.95 -5.47
CA THR A 455 -14.71 -17.93 -5.67
C THR A 455 -15.79 -18.45 -6.61
N TYR A 456 -17.05 -18.28 -6.22
CA TYR A 456 -18.19 -18.54 -7.09
C TYR A 456 -18.26 -17.47 -8.19
N MET A 457 -18.46 -17.89 -9.44
CA MET A 457 -18.63 -17.00 -10.58
C MET A 457 -19.92 -17.33 -11.33
N SER A 458 -20.87 -16.39 -11.35
CA SER A 458 -22.10 -16.47 -12.15
C SER A 458 -21.85 -16.46 -13.67
N ALA A 459 -22.87 -16.81 -14.45
CA ALA A 459 -22.74 -17.13 -15.89
C ALA A 459 -22.32 -15.95 -16.77
N MET A 460 -22.51 -14.71 -16.32
CA MET A 460 -22.20 -13.52 -17.12
C MET A 460 -20.71 -13.10 -17.06
N VAL A 461 -19.90 -13.77 -16.23
CA VAL A 461 -18.44 -13.66 -16.32
C VAL A 461 -18.01 -14.23 -17.66
N GLN A 462 -17.37 -13.40 -18.48
CA GLN A 462 -17.04 -13.76 -19.85
C GLN A 462 -16.03 -14.92 -19.89
N PRO A 463 -16.16 -15.87 -20.84
CA PRO A 463 -15.20 -16.96 -20.99
C PRO A 463 -13.74 -16.48 -21.09
N ARG A 464 -13.52 -15.34 -21.76
CA ARG A 464 -12.22 -14.65 -21.87
C ARG A 464 -11.60 -14.33 -20.49
N GLY A 465 -12.42 -14.07 -19.48
CA GLY A 465 -12.01 -13.78 -18.10
C GLY A 465 -11.46 -12.38 -17.91
N TRP A 466 -10.40 -12.02 -18.65
CA TRP A 466 -9.62 -10.80 -18.45
C TRP A 466 -9.66 -9.91 -19.69
N LEU A 467 -9.56 -8.59 -19.49
CA LEU A 467 -9.60 -7.59 -20.56
C LEU A 467 -8.29 -6.84 -20.65
N GLU A 468 -7.83 -6.55 -21.86
CA GLU A 468 -6.66 -5.71 -22.09
C GLU A 468 -6.87 -4.31 -21.55
N TRP A 469 -5.79 -3.66 -21.11
CA TRP A 469 -5.80 -2.21 -20.88
C TRP A 469 -5.70 -1.47 -22.22
N TYR A 470 -4.63 -1.72 -22.98
CA TYR A 470 -4.43 -1.21 -24.34
C TYR A 470 -3.43 -2.07 -25.11
N GLY A 471 -3.82 -2.60 -26.26
CA GLY A 471 -2.96 -3.45 -27.10
C GLY A 471 -2.29 -4.58 -26.30
N ASN A 472 -0.98 -4.71 -26.42
CA ASN A 472 -0.18 -5.71 -25.71
C ASN A 472 0.43 -5.21 -24.38
N PHE A 473 0.03 -4.03 -23.89
CA PHE A 473 0.55 -3.48 -22.63
C PHE A 473 0.32 -4.45 -21.46
N ALA A 474 1.37 -4.64 -20.65
CA ALA A 474 1.39 -5.48 -19.44
C ALA A 474 1.15 -6.98 -19.62
N LEU A 475 0.74 -7.47 -20.80
CA LEU A 475 0.27 -8.87 -20.97
C LEU A 475 1.33 -9.93 -20.62
N SER A 476 2.61 -9.60 -20.75
CA SER A 476 3.74 -10.47 -20.42
C SER A 476 4.27 -10.31 -18.99
N THR A 477 3.92 -9.23 -18.30
CA THR A 477 4.50 -8.82 -17.00
C THR A 477 3.50 -8.80 -15.86
N LEU A 478 2.20 -8.73 -16.17
CA LEU A 478 1.12 -8.90 -15.22
C LEU A 478 1.16 -10.29 -14.59
N TRP A 479 0.48 -10.44 -13.45
CA TRP A 479 0.30 -11.71 -12.77
C TRP A 479 -1.18 -11.87 -12.44
N TYR A 480 -1.92 -12.55 -13.30
CA TYR A 480 -3.33 -12.89 -13.07
C TYR A 480 -3.50 -14.38 -12.90
N GLY A 481 -4.32 -14.82 -11.94
CA GLY A 481 -4.57 -16.25 -11.80
C GLY A 481 -5.83 -16.60 -11.06
N GLU A 482 -6.20 -17.86 -11.27
CA GLU A 482 -7.44 -18.46 -10.80
C GLU A 482 -7.12 -19.78 -10.10
N TYR A 483 -7.76 -20.03 -8.95
CA TYR A 483 -7.56 -21.25 -8.16
C TYR A 483 -8.90 -21.76 -7.64
N ARG A 484 -9.32 -22.96 -8.09
CA ARG A 484 -10.53 -23.64 -7.60
C ARG A 484 -11.79 -22.75 -7.58
N ASN A 485 -11.90 -21.84 -8.54
CA ASN A 485 -13.15 -21.09 -8.76
C ASN A 485 -14.22 -22.06 -9.28
N TYR A 486 -15.48 -21.76 -8.99
CA TYR A 486 -16.59 -22.63 -9.33
C TYR A 486 -17.81 -21.84 -9.79
N GLY A 487 -18.81 -22.53 -10.34
CA GLY A 487 -19.98 -21.92 -10.96
C GLY A 487 -19.84 -21.71 -12.47
N PRO A 488 -20.92 -21.30 -13.15
CA PRO A 488 -20.99 -21.29 -14.61
C PRO A 488 -19.99 -20.33 -15.29
N GLY A 489 -19.52 -19.28 -14.62
CA GLY A 489 -18.52 -18.35 -15.14
C GLY A 489 -17.05 -18.73 -14.89
N ALA A 490 -16.81 -19.81 -14.15
CA ALA A 490 -15.47 -20.22 -13.71
C ALA A 490 -14.71 -21.09 -14.72
N GLY A 491 -15.32 -21.43 -15.85
CA GLY A 491 -14.70 -22.27 -16.89
C GLY A 491 -13.42 -21.67 -17.45
N LEU A 492 -12.33 -22.44 -17.43
CA LEU A 492 -10.99 -21.96 -17.81
C LEU A 492 -10.68 -22.10 -19.31
N SER A 493 -11.40 -22.95 -20.03
CA SER A 493 -11.10 -23.30 -21.43
C SER A 493 -11.16 -22.12 -22.41
N GLY A 494 -11.98 -21.11 -22.11
CA GLY A 494 -12.14 -19.90 -22.93
C GLY A 494 -11.28 -18.71 -22.52
N ARG A 495 -10.43 -18.87 -21.50
CA ARG A 495 -9.63 -17.77 -20.94
C ARG A 495 -8.54 -17.30 -21.93
N VAL A 496 -8.09 -16.06 -21.74
CA VAL A 496 -6.94 -15.51 -22.46
C VAL A 496 -5.70 -16.39 -22.35
N ARG A 497 -4.78 -16.27 -23.32
CA ARG A 497 -3.50 -17.01 -23.36
C ARG A 497 -2.29 -16.09 -23.17
N TRP A 498 -2.44 -15.04 -22.36
CA TRP A 498 -1.36 -14.10 -22.10
C TRP A 498 -0.26 -14.75 -21.26
N PRO A 499 1.03 -14.43 -21.46
CA PRO A 499 2.10 -15.01 -20.65
C PRO A 499 1.97 -14.74 -19.15
N GLY A 500 1.42 -13.58 -18.76
CA GLY A 500 1.15 -13.24 -17.36
C GLY A 500 -0.11 -13.86 -16.75
N TYR A 501 -0.89 -14.62 -17.53
CA TYR A 501 -2.08 -15.31 -17.03
C TYR A 501 -1.77 -16.77 -16.65
N HIS A 502 -2.08 -17.13 -15.41
CA HIS A 502 -1.81 -18.41 -14.79
C HIS A 502 -3.13 -19.18 -14.60
N MET A 503 -3.45 -20.02 -15.60
CA MET A 503 -4.79 -20.61 -15.80
C MET A 503 -5.24 -21.62 -14.74
N ALA A 504 -4.34 -22.13 -13.90
CA ALA A 504 -4.69 -23.01 -12.79
C ALA A 504 -3.53 -22.99 -11.79
N MET A 505 -3.59 -22.12 -10.80
CA MET A 505 -2.53 -22.05 -9.80
C MET A 505 -2.41 -23.38 -9.05
N ASP A 506 -1.19 -23.77 -8.66
CA ASP A 506 -1.05 -24.84 -7.67
C ASP A 506 -1.34 -24.33 -6.26
N ALA A 507 -1.53 -25.24 -5.31
CA ALA A 507 -1.84 -24.88 -3.93
C ALA A 507 -0.72 -24.07 -3.27
N SER A 508 0.55 -24.30 -3.61
CA SER A 508 1.69 -23.54 -3.07
C SER A 508 1.69 -22.08 -3.51
N THR A 509 1.39 -21.83 -4.78
CA THR A 509 1.28 -20.49 -5.36
C THR A 509 0.06 -19.80 -4.76
N ALA A 510 -1.06 -20.49 -4.67
CA ALA A 510 -2.28 -19.98 -4.04
C ALA A 510 -2.06 -19.62 -2.55
N ASP A 511 -1.30 -20.41 -1.78
CA ASP A 511 -0.99 -20.12 -0.37
C ASP A 511 -0.30 -18.76 -0.20
N SER A 512 0.54 -18.35 -1.16
CA SER A 512 1.23 -17.05 -1.12
C SER A 512 0.29 -15.84 -1.15
N PHE A 513 -0.94 -16.04 -1.65
CA PHE A 513 -1.98 -15.02 -1.73
C PHE A 513 -2.98 -15.06 -0.57
N THR A 514 -2.83 -15.99 0.39
CA THR A 514 -3.71 -16.10 1.56
C THR A 514 -3.53 -14.96 2.55
N VAL A 515 -4.51 -14.76 3.44
CA VAL A 515 -4.44 -13.75 4.51
C VAL A 515 -3.14 -13.83 5.32
N ARG A 516 -2.69 -15.03 5.69
CA ARG A 516 -1.46 -15.26 6.46
C ARG A 516 -0.21 -14.75 5.75
N ARG A 517 -0.10 -15.01 4.44
CA ARG A 517 1.14 -14.78 3.68
C ARG A 517 1.15 -13.40 3.02
N PHE A 518 0.03 -13.01 2.41
CA PHE A 518 -0.04 -11.87 1.52
C PHE A 518 -0.11 -10.54 2.26
N ILE A 519 -0.85 -10.50 3.38
CA ILE A 519 -1.04 -9.31 4.22
C ILE A 519 -0.57 -9.52 5.66
N GLU A 520 0.13 -10.64 5.92
CA GLU A 520 0.61 -11.01 7.25
C GLU A 520 -0.49 -10.97 8.32
N GLY A 521 -1.70 -11.38 7.95
CA GLY A 521 -2.90 -11.11 8.73
C GLY A 521 -2.87 -11.62 10.17
N LEU A 522 -2.13 -12.70 10.45
CA LEU A 522 -1.96 -13.21 11.83
C LEU A 522 -1.30 -12.20 12.78
N ALA A 523 -0.55 -11.24 12.25
CA ALA A 523 0.14 -10.22 13.03
C ALA A 523 -0.79 -9.16 13.62
N TRP A 524 -1.91 -8.86 12.94
CA TRP A 524 -2.70 -7.66 13.22
C TRP A 524 -4.22 -7.89 13.20
N LEU A 525 -4.73 -8.82 12.38
CA LEU A 525 -6.17 -9.08 12.32
C LEU A 525 -6.78 -9.58 13.63
N PRO A 526 -6.11 -10.40 14.47
CA PRO A 526 -6.68 -10.78 15.76
C PRO A 526 -7.06 -9.56 16.61
N ALA A 527 -6.29 -8.47 16.58
CA ALA A 527 -6.56 -7.24 17.35
C ALA A 527 -7.86 -6.55 16.92
N THR A 528 -8.33 -6.80 15.70
CA THR A 528 -9.51 -6.15 15.13
C THR A 528 -10.81 -6.81 15.59
N GLY A 529 -10.72 -8.03 16.12
CA GLY A 529 -11.89 -8.86 16.42
C GLY A 529 -12.64 -9.41 15.20
N VAL A 530 -12.19 -9.10 13.97
CA VAL A 530 -12.79 -9.63 12.74
C VAL A 530 -12.37 -11.08 12.56
N THR A 531 -13.34 -11.97 12.32
CA THR A 531 -13.07 -13.38 12.00
C THR A 531 -12.47 -13.52 10.60
N PHE A 532 -11.44 -14.36 10.44
CA PHE A 532 -10.81 -14.60 9.15
C PHE A 532 -10.28 -16.03 9.02
N SER A 533 -10.25 -16.53 7.80
CA SER A 533 -9.50 -17.75 7.44
C SER A 533 -8.09 -17.35 7.05
N ALA A 534 -7.09 -17.88 7.76
CA ALA A 534 -5.70 -17.47 7.56
C ALA A 534 -5.04 -18.08 6.30
N GLY A 535 -5.47 -19.28 5.89
CA GLY A 535 -4.92 -20.02 4.74
C GLY A 535 -5.99 -20.39 3.74
N LEU A 536 -5.65 -21.25 2.78
CA LEU A 536 -6.61 -21.83 1.85
C LEU A 536 -7.65 -22.66 2.62
N SER A 537 -8.93 -22.46 2.31
CA SER A 537 -9.98 -23.38 2.76
C SER A 537 -9.84 -24.71 2.03
N ASN A 538 -10.13 -25.81 2.74
CA ASN A 538 -10.15 -27.15 2.16
C ASN A 538 -11.30 -27.35 1.19
#